data_AF-X6PE68-F1
#
_entry.id   AF-X6PE68-F1
#
_cell.length_a   1.000
_cell.length_b   1.000
_cell.length_c   1.000
_cell.angle_alpha   90.00
_cell.angle_beta   90.00
_cell.angle_gamma   90.00
#
_symmetry.space_group_name_H-M   'P 1'
#
loop_
_entity.id
_entity.type
_entity.pdbx_description
1 polymer ?
#
loop_
_entity_poly.entity_id
_entity_poly.type
_entity_poly.pdbx_seq_one_letter_code
_entity_poly.pdbx_strand_id
1 'polypeptide(L)'
;KLHKNKKQYDALIIIISGHGDEGDVLVTSDGEYLPIDEIKSSFDCNRMGSLKNCPKIFIIDICRGSNVPQIASVIQIKGKGKEQNNIHNNNGFLMIWSTTKGYQVGDLSLFSETMKNTIISKYKIGYPLSQMLREVRENIKKKGGGEWYCVESQDTIDYDISFQQRKRSCVMLIQKSDLTNYKKWIIRLFERIKNKIITS
;
A
#
# COMPACT_ATOMS: atom_id res chain seq x y z
N LYS A 1 -28.96 7.22 9.23
CA LYS A 1 -29.36 7.39 7.81
C LYS A 1 -28.09 7.28 6.96
N LEU A 2 -27.90 6.19 6.19
CA LEU A 2 -26.68 5.98 5.38
C LEU A 2 -26.61 7.02 4.25
N HIS A 3 -25.55 7.82 4.19
CA HIS A 3 -25.34 8.75 3.09
C HIS A 3 -24.96 7.97 1.82
N LYS A 4 -25.74 8.15 0.73
CA LYS A 4 -25.34 7.67 -0.61
C LYS A 4 -23.95 8.22 -0.95
N ASN A 5 -23.12 7.42 -1.62
CA ASN A 5 -21.84 7.85 -2.22
C ASN A 5 -22.09 8.84 -3.38
N LYS A 6 -22.55 10.05 -3.03
CA LYS A 6 -22.85 11.15 -3.97
C LYS A 6 -21.61 11.59 -4.76
N LYS A 7 -20.42 11.24 -4.28
CA LYS A 7 -19.12 11.65 -4.83
C LYS A 7 -18.48 10.61 -5.74
N GLN A 8 -19.12 9.45 -5.95
CA GLN A 8 -18.71 8.43 -6.92
C GLN A 8 -17.22 8.06 -6.83
N TYR A 9 -16.74 7.85 -5.60
CA TYR A 9 -15.40 7.30 -5.40
C TYR A 9 -15.34 5.87 -5.93
N ASP A 10 -14.29 5.56 -6.68
CA ASP A 10 -14.10 4.22 -7.26
C ASP A 10 -13.34 3.28 -6.34
N ALA A 11 -12.47 3.82 -5.49
CA ALA A 11 -11.59 3.06 -4.60
C ALA A 11 -11.16 3.89 -3.38
N LEU A 12 -10.66 3.19 -2.35
CA LEU A 12 -9.92 3.74 -1.23
C LEU A 12 -8.44 3.33 -1.37
N ILE A 13 -7.53 4.29 -1.21
CA ILE A 13 -6.09 4.02 -1.13
C ILE A 13 -5.58 4.57 0.20
N ILE A 14 -4.92 3.71 0.98
CA ILE A 14 -4.26 4.04 2.24
C ILE A 14 -2.78 3.75 2.08
N ILE A 15 -1.94 4.72 2.44
CA ILE A 15 -0.48 4.58 2.41
C ILE A 15 0.02 4.76 3.83
N ILE A 16 0.70 3.74 4.35
CA ILE A 16 1.29 3.74 5.69
C ILE A 16 2.80 3.64 5.51
N SER A 17 3.53 4.60 6.07
CA SER A 17 4.99 4.63 6.01
C SER A 17 5.53 5.10 7.35
N GLY A 18 6.54 4.41 7.88
CA GLY A 18 7.08 4.70 9.19
C GLY A 18 7.88 3.53 9.75
N HIS A 19 8.05 3.53 11.07
CA HIS A 19 8.65 2.42 11.78
C HIS A 19 7.63 1.33 12.02
N GLY A 20 8.06 0.09 11.87
CA GLY A 20 7.28 -1.08 12.23
C GLY A 20 8.14 -2.06 13.01
N ASP A 21 7.50 -3.08 13.55
CA ASP A 21 8.14 -4.10 14.36
C ASP A 21 7.55 -5.48 14.03
N GLU A 22 7.99 -6.51 14.74
CA GLU A 22 7.39 -7.84 14.67
C GLU A 22 5.88 -7.78 14.92
N GLY A 23 5.12 -8.61 14.20
CA GLY A 23 3.67 -8.71 14.39
C GLY A 23 2.82 -7.75 13.54
N ASP A 24 3.34 -7.19 12.46
CA ASP A 24 2.59 -6.33 11.53
C ASP A 24 2.01 -5.08 12.23
N VAL A 25 2.88 -4.35 12.94
CA VAL A 25 2.54 -3.17 13.75
C VAL A 25 3.22 -1.91 13.21
N LEU A 26 2.53 -0.78 13.30
CA LEU A 26 3.08 0.56 13.13
C LEU A 26 3.51 1.10 14.50
N VAL A 27 4.74 1.58 14.61
CA VAL A 27 5.22 2.29 15.81
C VAL A 27 4.85 3.76 15.69
N THR A 28 4.05 4.27 16.63
CA THR A 28 3.59 5.66 16.66
C THR A 28 4.61 6.57 17.36
N SER A 29 4.43 7.89 17.24
CA SER A 29 5.42 8.88 17.73
C SER A 29 5.57 8.92 19.24
N ASP A 30 4.58 8.42 19.97
CA ASP A 30 4.60 8.19 21.42
C ASP A 30 5.26 6.86 21.81
N GLY A 31 5.72 6.07 20.84
CA GLY A 31 6.35 4.77 21.06
C GLY A 31 5.36 3.62 21.19
N GLU A 32 4.06 3.88 21.06
CA GLU A 32 3.03 2.84 21.11
C GLU A 32 2.98 2.02 19.81
N TYR A 33 2.36 0.85 19.89
CA TYR A 33 2.25 -0.10 18.78
C TYR A 33 0.80 -0.20 18.30
N LEU A 34 0.58 0.15 17.04
CA LEU A 34 -0.74 0.07 16.40
C LEU A 34 -0.77 -1.08 15.37
N PRO A 35 -1.53 -2.16 15.61
CA PRO A 35 -1.66 -3.25 14.65
C PRO A 35 -2.24 -2.79 13.31
N ILE A 36 -1.61 -3.20 12.20
CA ILE A 36 -2.12 -2.85 10.86
C ILE A 36 -3.50 -3.45 10.62
N ASP A 37 -3.79 -4.62 11.18
CA ASP A 37 -5.12 -5.23 11.10
C ASP A 37 -6.20 -4.40 11.80
N GLU A 38 -5.85 -3.66 12.86
CA GLU A 38 -6.79 -2.73 13.52
C GLU A 38 -7.14 -1.57 12.59
N ILE A 39 -6.13 -0.99 11.92
CA ILE A 39 -6.33 0.05 10.91
C ILE A 39 -7.20 -0.49 9.77
N LYS A 40 -6.88 -1.67 9.24
CA LYS A 40 -7.64 -2.34 8.17
C LYS A 40 -9.09 -2.58 8.57
N SER A 41 -9.33 -3.10 9.77
CA SER A 41 -10.67 -3.42 10.28
C SER A 41 -11.59 -2.18 10.30
N SER A 42 -11.02 -1.00 10.53
CA SER A 42 -11.77 0.26 10.54
C SER A 42 -12.45 0.58 9.19
N PHE A 43 -11.99 -0.04 8.10
CA PHE A 43 -12.53 0.13 6.74
C PHE A 43 -13.30 -1.08 6.23
N ASP A 44 -13.64 -2.04 7.10
CA ASP A 44 -14.47 -3.17 6.72
C ASP A 44 -15.88 -2.72 6.24
N CYS A 45 -16.59 -3.58 5.52
CA CYS A 45 -17.89 -3.21 4.95
C CYS A 45 -19.01 -3.10 6.00
N ASN A 46 -18.81 -3.63 7.21
CA ASN A 46 -19.77 -3.56 8.31
C ASN A 46 -19.68 -2.19 9.02
N ARG A 47 -18.47 -1.65 9.14
CA ARG A 47 -18.18 -0.32 9.69
C ARG A 47 -18.36 0.77 8.65
N MET A 48 -17.89 0.56 7.42
CA MET A 48 -17.97 1.52 6.31
C MET A 48 -18.74 0.97 5.11
N GLY A 49 -20.06 0.84 5.26
CA GLY A 49 -20.94 0.39 4.18
C GLY A 49 -20.90 1.24 2.90
N SER A 50 -20.44 2.50 2.99
CA SER A 50 -20.24 3.38 1.82
C SER A 50 -19.11 2.92 0.89
N LEU A 51 -18.19 2.10 1.38
CA LEU A 51 -17.10 1.50 0.61
C LEU A 51 -17.40 0.06 0.21
N LYS A 52 -18.62 -0.44 0.46
CA LYS A 52 -19.03 -1.76 0.02
C LYS A 52 -18.88 -1.84 -1.50
N ASN A 53 -18.19 -2.86 -1.99
CA ASN A 53 -17.85 -3.08 -3.40
C ASN A 53 -16.84 -2.09 -4.03
N CYS A 54 -16.17 -1.25 -3.24
CA CYS A 54 -15.04 -0.44 -3.70
C CYS A 54 -13.71 -1.13 -3.29
N PRO A 55 -12.70 -1.21 -4.19
CA PRO A 55 -11.38 -1.71 -3.84
C PRO A 55 -10.76 -0.87 -2.73
N LYS A 56 -10.12 -1.53 -1.76
CA LYS A 56 -9.39 -0.92 -0.64
C LYS A 56 -7.93 -1.33 -0.76
N ILE A 57 -7.10 -0.42 -1.25
CA ILE A 57 -5.70 -0.67 -1.53
C ILE A 57 -4.88 -0.10 -0.37
N PHE A 58 -4.15 -0.96 0.33
CA PHE A 58 -3.20 -0.59 1.37
C PHE A 58 -1.79 -0.73 0.82
N ILE A 59 -1.00 0.33 0.88
CA ILE A 59 0.43 0.32 0.54
C ILE A 59 1.18 0.58 1.84
N ILE A 60 1.93 -0.40 2.32
CA ILE A 60 2.51 -0.41 3.66
C ILE A 60 4.02 -0.55 3.55
N ASP A 61 4.71 0.51 3.95
CA ASP A 61 6.16 0.63 3.90
C ASP A 61 6.72 0.81 5.32
N ILE A 62 6.80 -0.31 6.04
CA ILE A 62 7.28 -0.41 7.43
C ILE A 62 8.11 -1.70 7.58
N CYS A 63 9.00 -1.75 8.57
CA CYS A 63 9.67 -2.98 8.98
C CYS A 63 8.66 -3.98 9.56
N ARG A 64 8.93 -5.29 9.44
CA ARG A 64 8.08 -6.35 9.99
C ARG A 64 8.86 -7.32 10.88
N GLY A 65 9.98 -6.83 11.41
CA GLY A 65 10.91 -7.57 12.25
C GLY A 65 12.34 -7.04 12.09
N SER A 66 13.28 -7.75 12.71
CA SER A 66 14.67 -7.33 12.86
C SER A 66 15.66 -8.10 11.97
N ASN A 67 15.22 -9.12 11.22
CA ASN A 67 16.13 -9.90 10.40
C ASN A 67 16.67 -9.07 9.24
N VAL A 68 18.00 -9.11 9.09
CA VAL A 68 18.71 -8.62 7.92
C VAL A 68 18.67 -9.70 6.84
N PRO A 69 18.26 -9.38 5.59
CA PRO A 69 18.31 -10.35 4.51
C PRO A 69 19.74 -10.83 4.28
N GLN A 70 19.96 -12.13 4.40
CA GLN A 70 21.22 -12.74 3.99
C GLN A 70 21.19 -12.97 2.48
N ILE A 71 22.25 -12.54 1.79
CA ILE A 71 22.50 -12.91 0.39
C ILE A 71 22.81 -14.41 0.38
N ALA A 72 21.77 -15.25 0.27
CA ALA A 72 21.93 -16.68 0.12
C ALA A 72 21.52 -17.07 -1.31
N SER A 73 22.49 -17.65 -2.04
CA SER A 73 22.29 -18.35 -3.31
C SER A 73 21.00 -19.18 -3.28
N VAL A 74 20.10 -18.92 -4.23
CA VAL A 74 18.90 -19.70 -4.61
C VAL A 74 18.54 -20.83 -3.62
N ILE A 75 17.73 -20.52 -2.61
CA ILE A 75 16.98 -21.57 -1.89
C ILE A 75 15.49 -21.24 -2.03
N GLN A 76 14.77 -22.13 -2.71
CA GLN A 76 13.31 -22.12 -2.78
C GLN A 76 12.76 -22.30 -1.37
N ILE A 77 12.16 -21.26 -0.78
CA ILE A 77 11.44 -21.38 0.48
C ILE A 77 9.96 -21.59 0.19
N LYS A 78 9.49 -22.82 0.40
CA LYS A 78 8.07 -23.17 0.50
C LYS A 78 7.45 -22.46 1.70
N GLY A 79 6.55 -21.52 1.46
CA GLY A 79 5.71 -20.95 2.50
C GLY A 79 4.70 -21.96 3.00
N LYS A 80 4.82 -22.40 4.26
CA LYS A 80 3.71 -23.00 5.01
C LYS A 80 2.97 -21.88 5.75
N GLY A 81 1.92 -21.34 5.13
CA GLY A 81 0.95 -20.51 5.82
C GLY A 81 0.12 -21.38 6.75
N LYS A 82 0.08 -21.04 8.05
CA LYS A 82 -0.99 -21.53 8.93
C LYS A 82 -2.23 -20.71 8.61
N GLU A 83 -3.20 -21.32 7.95
CA GLU A 83 -4.56 -20.79 7.81
C GLU A 83 -5.20 -20.71 9.20
N GLN A 84 -5.52 -19.49 9.64
CA GLN A 84 -6.48 -19.29 10.71
C GLN A 84 -7.85 -19.11 10.07
N ASN A 85 -8.68 -20.14 10.21
CA ASN A 85 -10.08 -20.16 9.80
C ASN A 85 -10.89 -19.19 10.67
N ASN A 86 -11.19 -18.00 10.14
CA ASN A 86 -12.26 -17.15 10.63
C ASN A 86 -13.11 -16.76 9.44
N ILE A 87 -14.42 -16.97 9.48
CA ILE A 87 -15.36 -16.66 8.39
C ILE A 87 -15.17 -15.17 7.99
N HIS A 88 -14.53 -14.93 6.84
CA HIS A 88 -13.88 -13.64 6.56
C HIS A 88 -14.81 -12.63 5.89
N ASN A 89 -15.10 -11.52 6.58
CA ASN A 89 -15.67 -10.29 5.97
C ASN A 89 -14.61 -9.45 5.22
N ASN A 90 -13.51 -10.06 4.79
CA ASN A 90 -12.32 -9.39 4.26
C ASN A 90 -12.35 -9.16 2.74
N ASN A 91 -13.48 -9.31 2.05
CA ASN A 91 -13.52 -9.08 0.60
C ASN A 91 -13.25 -7.61 0.23
N GLY A 92 -12.51 -7.41 -0.87
CA GLY A 92 -12.26 -6.08 -1.43
C GLY A 92 -10.99 -5.39 -0.96
N PHE A 93 -10.10 -6.08 -0.24
CA PHE A 93 -8.81 -5.54 0.22
C PHE A 93 -7.64 -6.08 -0.60
N LEU A 94 -6.77 -5.18 -1.02
CA LEU A 94 -5.45 -5.46 -1.59
C LEU A 94 -4.41 -4.81 -0.68
N MET A 95 -3.60 -5.62 0.01
CA MET A 95 -2.49 -5.14 0.83
C MET A 95 -1.17 -5.37 0.12
N ILE A 96 -0.36 -4.32 -0.02
CA ILE A 96 0.94 -4.32 -0.67
C ILE A 96 1.96 -3.90 0.38
N TRP A 97 2.78 -4.84 0.82
CA TRP A 97 3.83 -4.63 1.81
C TRP A 97 5.18 -4.43 1.11
N SER A 98 6.02 -3.57 1.66
CA SER A 98 7.39 -3.39 1.14
C SER A 98 8.32 -4.56 1.50
N THR A 99 8.04 -5.27 2.60
CA THR A 99 8.81 -6.42 3.07
C THR A 99 7.95 -7.60 3.55
N THR A 100 8.54 -8.78 3.62
CA THR A 100 7.95 -9.98 4.21
C THR A 100 8.08 -9.99 5.73
N LYS A 101 7.22 -10.74 6.43
CA LYS A 101 7.28 -10.90 7.89
C LYS A 101 8.68 -11.29 8.37
N GLY A 102 9.11 -10.70 9.47
CA GLY A 102 10.38 -10.98 10.14
C GLY A 102 11.56 -10.13 9.66
N TYR A 103 11.43 -9.34 8.59
CA TYR A 103 12.57 -8.62 7.99
C TYR A 103 12.53 -7.11 8.22
N GLN A 104 13.72 -6.53 8.35
CA GLN A 104 13.92 -5.10 8.40
C GLN A 104 13.89 -4.49 6.99
N VAL A 105 13.45 -3.24 6.90
CA VAL A 105 13.53 -2.42 5.70
C VAL A 105 14.75 -1.50 5.80
N GLY A 106 15.63 -1.54 4.80
CA GLY A 106 16.89 -0.80 4.79
C GLY A 106 16.72 0.69 4.46
N ASP A 107 16.34 0.99 3.21
CA ASP A 107 16.14 2.36 2.71
C ASP A 107 14.67 2.65 2.46
N LEU A 108 13.94 3.12 3.48
CA LEU A 108 12.49 3.44 3.45
C LEU A 108 12.02 4.27 2.23
N SER A 109 12.92 4.89 1.45
CA SER A 109 12.58 5.60 0.23
C SER A 109 12.53 4.72 -1.03
N LEU A 110 13.23 3.58 -1.07
CA LEU A 110 13.42 2.76 -2.26
C LEU A 110 12.10 2.17 -2.79
N PHE A 111 11.31 1.57 -1.90
CA PHE A 111 10.02 1.00 -2.28
C PHE A 111 9.03 2.09 -2.71
N SER A 112 8.85 3.11 -1.87
CA SER A 112 7.92 4.21 -2.15
C SER A 112 8.27 4.97 -3.44
N GLU A 113 9.56 5.22 -3.70
CA GLU A 113 9.99 5.85 -4.95
C GLU A 113 9.73 4.95 -6.16
N THR A 114 10.06 3.66 -6.06
CA THR A 114 9.87 2.72 -7.16
C THR A 114 8.40 2.54 -7.50
N MET A 115 7.54 2.37 -6.48
CA MET A 115 6.09 2.30 -6.62
C MET A 115 5.55 3.55 -7.33
N LYS A 116 5.95 4.74 -6.86
CA LYS A 116 5.56 6.02 -7.47
C LYS A 116 5.97 6.10 -8.94
N ASN A 117 7.23 5.81 -9.26
CA ASN A 117 7.76 5.94 -10.61
C ASN A 117 7.05 4.96 -11.58
N THR A 118 6.82 3.72 -11.13
CA THR A 118 6.08 2.73 -11.93
C THR A 118 4.63 3.17 -12.15
N ILE A 119 3.90 3.58 -11.11
CA ILE A 119 2.51 4.05 -11.27
C ILE A 119 2.46 5.21 -12.26
N ILE A 120 3.28 6.25 -12.08
CA ILE A 120 3.27 7.46 -12.93
C ILE A 120 3.55 7.14 -14.40
N SER A 121 4.48 6.21 -14.67
CA SER A 121 4.84 5.86 -16.05
C SER A 121 3.81 4.96 -16.72
N LYS A 122 3.04 4.18 -15.95
CA LYS A 122 2.19 3.11 -16.49
C LYS A 122 0.69 3.40 -16.44
N TYR A 123 0.21 4.29 -15.55
CA TYR A 123 -1.24 4.49 -15.39
C TYR A 123 -1.92 5.02 -16.66
N LYS A 124 -1.23 5.87 -17.43
CA LYS A 124 -1.81 6.47 -18.64
C LYS A 124 -2.02 5.48 -19.79
N ILE A 125 -1.26 4.39 -19.79
CA ILE A 125 -1.35 3.35 -20.82
C ILE A 125 -2.27 2.18 -20.39
N GLY A 126 -3.02 2.35 -19.30
CA GLY A 126 -3.99 1.36 -18.84
C GLY A 126 -3.38 0.09 -18.25
N TYR A 127 -2.10 0.13 -17.85
CA TYR A 127 -1.42 -1.03 -17.26
C TYR A 127 -2.14 -1.48 -15.97
N PRO A 128 -2.44 -2.77 -15.82
CA PRO A 128 -2.99 -3.30 -14.57
C PRO A 128 -2.01 -3.13 -13.41
N LEU A 129 -2.54 -2.88 -12.21
CA LEU A 129 -1.75 -2.74 -10.99
C LEU A 129 -0.95 -4.02 -10.68
N SER A 130 -1.50 -5.20 -10.98
CA SER A 130 -0.80 -6.49 -10.87
C SER A 130 0.50 -6.51 -11.68
N GLN A 131 0.48 -5.97 -12.90
CA GLN A 131 1.67 -5.85 -13.75
C GLN A 131 2.63 -4.76 -13.25
N MET A 132 2.11 -3.63 -12.78
CA MET A 132 2.92 -2.59 -12.15
C MET A 132 3.67 -3.14 -10.94
N LEU A 133 3.02 -3.93 -10.08
CA LEU A 133 3.63 -4.55 -8.90
C LEU A 133 4.76 -5.53 -9.27
N ARG A 134 4.60 -6.28 -10.37
CA ARG A 134 5.67 -7.11 -10.91
C ARG A 134 6.88 -6.28 -11.32
N GLU A 135 6.67 -5.17 -12.04
CA GLU A 135 7.76 -4.26 -12.40
C GLU A 135 8.41 -3.61 -11.17
N VAL A 136 7.63 -3.25 -10.14
CA VAL A 136 8.17 -2.71 -8.89
C VAL A 136 9.10 -3.73 -8.23
N ARG A 137 8.70 -5.00 -8.13
CA ARG A 137 9.54 -6.09 -7.62
C ARG A 137 10.84 -6.22 -8.41
N GLU A 138 10.77 -6.23 -9.74
CA GLU A 138 11.93 -6.36 -10.61
C GLU A 138 12.88 -5.15 -10.51
N ASN A 139 12.33 -3.94 -10.43
CA ASN A 139 13.12 -2.71 -10.34
C ASN A 139 13.81 -2.57 -8.98
N ILE A 140 13.14 -2.98 -7.90
CA ILE A 140 13.75 -3.02 -6.56
C ILE A 140 14.92 -4.01 -6.56
N LYS A 141 14.73 -5.24 -7.07
CA LYS A 141 15.80 -6.26 -7.14
C LYS A 141 17.04 -5.80 -7.93
N LYS A 142 16.86 -4.91 -8.92
CA LYS A 142 17.95 -4.39 -9.76
C LYS A 142 18.70 -3.22 -9.11
N LYS A 143 18.11 -2.54 -8.11
CA LYS A 143 18.74 -1.40 -7.42
C LYS A 143 19.59 -1.88 -6.24
N GLY A 144 20.69 -1.18 -5.98
CA GLY A 144 21.46 -1.40 -4.74
C GLY A 144 20.56 -1.21 -3.51
N GLY A 145 20.64 -2.14 -2.56
CA GLY A 145 19.73 -2.16 -1.40
C GLY A 145 18.39 -2.86 -1.64
N GLY A 146 18.13 -3.36 -2.86
CA GLY A 146 16.92 -4.13 -3.18
C GLY A 146 16.76 -5.44 -2.40
N GLU A 147 17.85 -5.96 -1.85
CA GLU A 147 17.89 -7.18 -1.05
C GLU A 147 17.11 -7.04 0.26
N TRP A 148 16.95 -5.81 0.74
CA TRP A 148 16.18 -5.43 1.92
C TRP A 148 14.66 -5.48 1.70
N TYR A 149 14.23 -5.78 0.48
CA TYR A 149 12.84 -5.66 0.07
C TYR A 149 12.31 -6.95 -0.53
N CYS A 150 11.18 -7.39 -0.02
CA CYS A 150 10.38 -8.44 -0.62
C CYS A 150 8.92 -7.96 -0.68
N VAL A 151 8.51 -7.45 -1.84
CA VAL A 151 7.16 -6.88 -2.01
C VAL A 151 6.11 -7.99 -1.95
N GLU A 152 5.41 -8.09 -0.82
CA GLU A 152 4.34 -9.06 -0.59
C GLU A 152 2.99 -8.42 -0.95
N SER A 153 2.16 -9.15 -1.69
CA SER A 153 0.79 -8.73 -1.99
C SER A 153 -0.19 -9.75 -1.44
N GLN A 154 -1.10 -9.32 -0.57
CA GLN A 154 -2.20 -10.12 -0.03
C GLN A 154 -3.49 -9.58 -0.61
N ASP A 155 -4.25 -10.44 -1.28
CA ASP A 155 -5.41 -10.03 -2.04
C ASP A 155 -6.64 -10.89 -1.71
N THR A 156 -7.79 -10.25 -1.71
CA THR A 156 -9.13 -10.83 -1.50
C THR A 156 -10.10 -10.40 -2.60
N ILE A 157 -9.60 -9.70 -3.63
CA ILE A 157 -10.37 -9.27 -4.79
C ILE A 157 -10.29 -10.33 -5.89
N ASP A 158 -11.32 -10.40 -6.72
CA ASP A 158 -11.47 -11.32 -7.86
C ASP A 158 -11.43 -10.59 -9.22
N TYR A 159 -10.97 -9.33 -9.23
CA TYR A 159 -10.93 -8.46 -10.40
C TYR A 159 -9.60 -7.70 -10.51
N ASP A 160 -9.21 -7.35 -11.74
CA ASP A 160 -8.04 -6.52 -11.98
C ASP A 160 -8.29 -5.03 -11.64
N ILE A 161 -7.29 -4.39 -11.04
CA ILE A 161 -7.29 -2.94 -10.80
C ILE A 161 -6.46 -2.26 -11.88
N SER A 162 -7.01 -1.25 -12.54
CA SER A 162 -6.27 -0.34 -13.42
C SER A 162 -6.51 1.10 -13.00
N PHE A 163 -5.46 1.90 -13.00
CA PHE A 163 -5.57 3.34 -12.77
C PHE A 163 -5.81 4.05 -14.09
N GLN A 164 -6.77 4.98 -14.13
CA GLN A 164 -7.10 5.74 -15.33
C GLN A 164 -7.17 7.23 -15.07
N GLN A 165 -6.68 8.03 -16.02
CA GLN A 165 -6.83 9.48 -15.97
C GLN A 165 -8.28 9.86 -16.32
N ARG A 166 -9.04 10.36 -15.34
CA ARG A 166 -10.36 10.95 -15.60
C ARG A 166 -10.20 12.33 -16.25
N LYS A 167 -10.98 12.60 -17.30
CA LYS A 167 -11.03 13.92 -17.97
C LYS A 167 -11.73 15.01 -17.15
N ARG A 168 -12.30 14.70 -15.98
CA ARG A 168 -12.91 15.68 -15.05
C ARG A 168 -12.61 15.33 -13.58
N SER A 169 -12.28 16.39 -12.83
CA SER A 169 -11.93 16.57 -11.42
C SER A 169 -12.01 15.34 -10.49
N CYS A 170 -10.86 14.92 -9.96
CA CYS A 170 -10.78 13.93 -8.88
C CYS A 170 -10.50 14.61 -7.54
N VAL A 171 -11.36 14.39 -6.54
CA VAL A 171 -11.14 14.79 -5.15
C VAL A 171 -10.60 13.57 -4.41
N MET A 172 -9.32 13.55 -4.08
CA MET A 172 -8.73 12.57 -3.18
C MET A 172 -8.90 13.07 -1.73
N LEU A 173 -9.59 12.30 -0.89
CA LEU A 173 -9.69 12.59 0.54
C LEU A 173 -8.48 11.95 1.26
N ILE A 174 -7.57 12.79 1.73
CA ILE A 174 -6.47 12.41 2.62
C ILE A 174 -6.93 12.73 4.04
N GLN A 175 -7.09 11.71 4.89
CA GLN A 175 -7.26 11.91 6.32
C GLN A 175 -5.87 11.97 6.96
N LYS A 176 -5.52 13.14 7.51
CA LYS A 176 -4.26 13.33 8.23
C LYS A 176 -4.33 12.60 9.58
N SER A 177 -3.44 11.64 9.82
CA SER A 177 -2.93 11.37 11.16
C SER A 177 -1.52 11.95 11.28
N ASP A 178 -1.17 12.38 12.48
CA ASP A 178 -0.08 13.31 12.75
C ASP A 178 1.30 12.66 12.60
N LEU A 179 2.04 12.98 11.52
CA LEU A 179 3.44 12.57 11.32
C LEU A 179 4.30 13.78 10.95
N THR A 180 4.89 14.43 11.95
CA THR A 180 5.80 15.57 11.76
C THR A 180 7.13 15.08 11.17
N ASN A 181 7.63 15.80 10.17
CA ASN A 181 8.86 15.60 9.37
C ASN A 181 8.85 14.77 8.07
N TYR A 182 7.88 13.88 7.81
CA TYR A 182 7.69 13.30 6.45
C TYR A 182 6.54 13.97 5.64
N LYS A 183 5.78 14.86 6.30
CA LYS A 183 4.57 15.55 5.83
C LYS A 183 4.68 16.38 4.54
N LYS A 184 5.88 16.74 4.07
CA LYS A 184 5.99 17.57 2.85
C LYS A 184 5.85 16.76 1.56
N TRP A 185 6.18 15.47 1.52
CA TRP A 185 6.41 14.80 0.23
C TRP A 185 5.20 14.07 -0.34
N ILE A 186 4.48 13.26 0.46
CA ILE A 186 3.26 12.57 -0.02
C ILE A 186 2.18 13.59 -0.40
N ILE A 187 2.03 14.67 0.37
CA ILE A 187 1.15 15.79 0.04
C ILE A 187 1.61 16.49 -1.25
N ARG A 188 2.92 16.71 -1.44
CA ARG A 188 3.47 17.30 -2.69
C ARG A 188 3.33 16.39 -3.91
N LEU A 189 3.33 15.07 -3.75
CA LEU A 189 3.09 14.10 -4.83
C LEU A 189 1.65 14.22 -5.33
N PHE A 190 0.68 14.24 -4.41
CA PHE A 190 -0.73 14.41 -4.75
C PHE A 190 -1.06 15.83 -5.22
N GLU A 191 -0.43 16.87 -4.68
CA GLU A 191 -0.56 18.25 -5.18
C GLU A 191 0.13 18.47 -6.53
N ARG A 192 1.24 17.77 -6.85
CA ARG A 192 1.85 17.80 -8.21
C ARG A 192 0.98 17.08 -9.24
N ILE A 193 0.34 15.98 -8.85
CA ILE A 193 -0.64 15.29 -9.69
C ILE A 193 -1.84 16.23 -9.95
N LYS A 194 -2.31 16.95 -8.92
CA LYS A 194 -3.39 17.94 -9.02
C LYS A 194 -3.02 19.17 -9.87
N ASN A 195 -1.83 19.74 -9.70
CA ASN A 195 -1.42 20.98 -10.40
C ASN A 195 -1.07 20.76 -11.88
N LYS A 196 -0.59 19.58 -12.28
CA LYS A 196 -0.40 19.23 -13.71
C LYS A 196 -1.73 19.01 -14.47
N ILE A 197 -2.85 18.93 -13.75
CA ILE A 197 -4.20 18.73 -14.32
C ILE A 197 -4.93 20.08 -14.52
N ILE A 198 -4.51 21.16 -13.85
CA ILE A 198 -5.17 22.48 -13.91
C ILE A 198 -4.61 23.37 -15.02
N THR A 199 -3.43 23.06 -15.57
CA THR A 199 -2.77 23.90 -16.60
C THR A 199 -2.66 23.23 -17.98
N SER A 200 -3.54 22.28 -18.33
CA SER A 200 -3.62 21.71 -19.69
C SER A 200 -5.04 21.53 -20.15
#